data_AF-A0A7C3BFF5-F1
#
_entry.id   AF-A0A7C3BFF5-F1
#
_cell.length_a   1.000
_cell.length_b   1.000
_cell.length_c   1.000
_cell.angle_alpha   90.00
_cell.angle_beta   90.00
_cell.angle_gamma   90.00
#
_symmetry.space_group_name_H-M   'P 1'
#
loop_
_entity.id
_entity.type
_entity.pdbx_description
1 polymer ?
#
loop_
_entity_poly.entity_id
_entity_poly.type
_entity_poly.pdbx_seq_one_letter_code
_entity_poly.pdbx_strand_id
1 'polypeptide(L)'
;TTTLLAALRRRPSTSHDLPKERKHALAPFLRQPASLELLMTLLLEIGVLESDPLQPVPSTTRSFLELPIEQSLNRLVRAWAGSVSWNDLAHTALLTHAGKHWPNDPLATRQNVIEIMAELRSGTWYEIDTFVSFVHDRRPDFQRPGGDFDSWYLRDVTTGTFLQGFAHWNDIEGALLRFLIKGPLHWLGVLDLGAADEELSPSAFRLTSLAAMLFNSDHVPEMEFENLPIQVLPDGSIDVPRRSPFTTRYQISRFCAWLPPEEDSYAFLLSPSSLQLAQDQGLSLQHIRTLLEEASGKSLPPRLLTALQRWGRHGREAFLERSIVLRVAEAELLDRLLSHRATARYLIERLGPKVARLRPGDMRPLLAAASRFGLLIDPLPSEGETTP
;
A
#
# COMPACT_ATOMS: atom_id res chain seq x y z
N THR A 1 -7.09 -1.68 -2.81
CA THR A 1 -7.44 -1.82 -4.24
C THR A 1 -7.49 -0.50 -5.00
N THR A 2 -8.50 0.35 -4.81
CA THR A 2 -8.68 1.60 -5.60
C THR A 2 -7.45 2.52 -5.63
N THR A 3 -6.81 2.78 -4.48
CA THR A 3 -5.56 3.56 -4.38
C THR A 3 -4.46 2.96 -5.26
N LEU A 4 -4.20 1.65 -5.17
CA LEU A 4 -3.20 0.97 -5.99
C LEU A 4 -3.49 1.13 -7.50
N LEU A 5 -4.73 0.85 -7.92
CA LEU A 5 -5.15 0.98 -9.31
C LEU A 5 -4.93 2.41 -9.82
N ALA A 6 -5.26 3.41 -9.01
CA ALA A 6 -5.04 4.80 -9.38
C ALA A 6 -3.56 5.18 -9.43
N ALA A 7 -2.71 4.67 -8.52
CA ALA A 7 -1.26 4.88 -8.59
C ALA A 7 -0.67 4.32 -9.88
N LEU A 8 -1.04 3.10 -10.25
CA LEU A 8 -0.57 2.46 -11.47
C LEU A 8 -1.13 3.14 -12.72
N ARG A 9 -2.38 3.62 -12.69
CA ARG A 9 -2.96 4.38 -13.80
C ARG A 9 -2.28 5.72 -14.02
N ARG A 10 -1.90 6.43 -12.95
CA ARG A 10 -1.17 7.70 -13.02
C ARG A 10 0.24 7.52 -13.54
N ARG A 11 0.90 6.44 -13.11
CA ARG A 11 2.28 6.15 -13.46
C ARG A 11 2.48 4.64 -13.52
N PRO A 12 2.35 4.04 -14.71
CA PRO A 12 2.64 2.63 -14.93
C PRO A 12 4.03 2.26 -14.40
N SER A 13 4.21 1.01 -13.96
CA SER A 13 5.55 0.50 -13.65
C SER A 13 6.12 -0.17 -14.89
N THR A 14 7.34 0.18 -15.28
CA THR A 14 8.04 -0.46 -16.41
C THR A 14 8.60 -1.84 -16.04
N SER A 15 8.48 -2.24 -14.78
CA SER A 15 8.83 -3.57 -14.30
C SER A 15 7.56 -4.40 -14.08
N HIS A 16 7.68 -5.72 -14.15
CA HIS A 16 6.61 -6.66 -13.80
C HIS A 16 6.15 -6.49 -12.34
N ASP A 17 7.02 -6.00 -11.46
CA ASP A 17 6.68 -5.66 -10.07
C ASP A 17 6.78 -4.14 -9.82
N LEU A 18 6.27 -3.70 -8.68
CA LEU A 18 6.41 -2.34 -8.19
C LEU A 18 7.74 -2.21 -7.40
N PRO A 19 8.67 -1.31 -7.78
CA PRO A 19 9.91 -1.11 -7.06
C PRO A 19 9.70 -0.81 -5.57
N LYS A 20 10.64 -1.22 -4.71
CA LYS A 20 10.55 -1.06 -3.25
C LYS A 20 10.33 0.38 -2.83
N GLU A 21 10.97 1.34 -3.49
CA GLU A 21 10.81 2.77 -3.22
C GLU A 21 9.37 3.23 -3.53
N ARG A 22 8.77 2.69 -4.60
CA ARG A 22 7.36 2.97 -4.94
C ARG A 22 6.41 2.30 -3.95
N LYS A 23 6.66 1.06 -3.54
CA LYS A 23 5.88 0.39 -2.48
C LYS A 23 5.91 1.22 -1.19
N HIS A 24 7.08 1.68 -0.77
CA HIS A 24 7.25 2.54 0.41
C HIS A 24 6.56 3.89 0.27
N ALA A 25 6.64 4.54 -0.91
CA ALA A 25 5.95 5.80 -1.16
C ALA A 25 4.41 5.67 -1.19
N LEU A 26 3.86 4.49 -1.52
CA LEU A 26 2.42 4.24 -1.50
C LEU A 26 1.90 3.87 -0.11
N ALA A 27 2.72 3.22 0.73
CA ALA A 27 2.30 2.66 2.01
C ALA A 27 1.52 3.64 2.91
N PRO A 28 1.88 4.94 3.04
CA PRO A 28 1.13 5.89 3.87
C PRO A 28 -0.32 6.14 3.40
N PHE A 29 -0.65 5.80 2.16
CA PHE A 29 -1.97 6.01 1.56
C PHE A 29 -2.80 4.72 1.47
N LEU A 30 -2.25 3.60 1.95
CA LEU A 30 -2.90 2.30 1.98
C LEU A 30 -3.34 2.00 3.41
N ARG A 31 -4.57 1.50 3.56
CA ARG A 31 -5.07 1.04 4.87
C ARG A 31 -4.43 -0.26 5.33
N GLN A 32 -4.07 -1.11 4.37
CA GLN A 32 -3.41 -2.40 4.61
C GLN A 32 -2.18 -2.47 3.70
N PRO A 33 -1.09 -1.75 4.02
CA PRO A 33 0.11 -1.75 3.19
C PRO A 33 0.77 -3.13 3.10
N ALA A 34 0.61 -3.97 4.14
CA ALA A 34 1.13 -5.34 4.16
C ALA A 34 0.49 -6.26 3.11
N SER A 35 -0.75 -5.98 2.68
CA SER A 35 -1.45 -6.80 1.67
C SER A 35 -1.13 -6.42 0.23
N LEU A 36 -0.25 -5.43 0.01
CA LEU A 36 0.00 -4.84 -1.30
C LEU A 36 0.48 -5.86 -2.34
N GLU A 37 1.43 -6.72 -1.97
CA GLU A 37 1.99 -7.73 -2.88
C GLU A 37 0.95 -8.80 -3.23
N LEU A 38 0.22 -9.32 -2.23
CA LEU A 38 -0.89 -10.24 -2.46
C LEU A 38 -1.90 -9.61 -3.42
N LEU A 39 -2.37 -8.40 -3.10
CA LEU A 39 -3.37 -7.70 -3.90
C LEU A 39 -2.92 -7.50 -5.35
N MET A 40 -1.65 -7.16 -5.57
CA MET A 40 -1.10 -7.04 -6.93
C MET A 40 -1.16 -8.38 -7.68
N THR A 41 -0.70 -9.46 -7.05
CA THR A 41 -0.75 -10.81 -7.64
C THR A 41 -2.17 -11.22 -8.00
N LEU A 42 -3.12 -11.03 -7.09
CA LEU A 42 -4.52 -11.39 -7.33
C LEU A 42 -5.13 -10.56 -8.47
N LEU A 43 -4.84 -9.26 -8.52
CA LEU A 43 -5.35 -8.38 -9.59
C LEU A 43 -4.75 -8.71 -10.96
N LEU A 44 -3.52 -9.21 -11.01
CA LEU A 44 -2.91 -9.77 -12.23
C LEU A 44 -3.64 -11.06 -12.65
N GLU A 45 -3.86 -11.98 -11.73
CA GLU A 45 -4.53 -13.27 -12.02
C GLU A 45 -5.96 -13.09 -12.53
N ILE A 46 -6.72 -12.12 -12.00
CA ILE A 46 -8.08 -11.82 -12.49
C ILE A 46 -8.10 -10.85 -13.69
N GLY A 47 -6.94 -10.48 -14.23
CA GLY A 47 -6.80 -9.64 -15.43
C GLY A 47 -7.20 -8.17 -15.25
N VAL A 48 -7.31 -7.68 -14.02
CA VAL A 48 -7.52 -6.25 -13.73
C VAL A 48 -6.22 -5.47 -13.96
N LEU A 49 -5.08 -6.08 -13.66
CA LEU A 49 -3.75 -5.61 -14.02
C LEU A 49 -3.20 -6.46 -15.17
N GLU A 50 -2.33 -5.87 -15.97
CA GLU A 50 -1.44 -6.57 -16.90
C GLU A 50 0.01 -6.34 -16.48
N SER A 51 0.93 -7.22 -16.89
CA SER A 51 2.33 -7.22 -16.46
C SER A 51 3.28 -6.98 -17.64
N ASP A 52 3.16 -5.88 -18.39
CA ASP A 52 4.23 -5.25 -19.20
C ASP A 52 3.64 -4.10 -20.07
N PRO A 53 3.69 -2.84 -19.61
CA PRO A 53 4.09 -2.41 -18.27
C PRO A 53 3.06 -2.88 -17.22
N LEU A 54 3.44 -2.93 -15.95
CA LEU A 54 2.47 -3.18 -14.88
C LEU A 54 1.51 -2.00 -14.77
N GLN A 55 0.27 -2.20 -15.22
CA GLN A 55 -0.78 -1.18 -15.25
C GLN A 55 -2.21 -1.76 -15.23
N PRO A 56 -3.24 -0.96 -14.90
CA PRO A 56 -4.62 -1.41 -14.95
C PRO A 56 -5.15 -1.50 -16.38
N VAL A 57 -5.79 -2.62 -16.70
CA VAL A 57 -6.49 -2.84 -17.97
C VAL A 57 -7.81 -2.06 -17.93
N PRO A 58 -8.06 -1.06 -18.81
CA PRO A 58 -9.18 -0.13 -18.63
C PRO A 58 -10.57 -0.78 -18.57
N SER A 59 -10.87 -1.72 -19.47
CA SER A 59 -12.16 -2.42 -19.52
C SER A 59 -12.37 -3.29 -18.30
N THR A 60 -11.43 -4.18 -17.99
CA THR A 60 -11.52 -5.08 -16.83
C THR A 60 -11.53 -4.33 -15.51
N THR A 61 -10.73 -3.26 -15.38
CA THR A 61 -10.74 -2.37 -14.21
C THR A 61 -12.10 -1.74 -14.02
N ARG A 62 -12.70 -1.20 -15.09
CA ARG A 62 -14.04 -0.61 -15.01
C ARG A 62 -15.07 -1.64 -14.57
N SER A 63 -15.13 -2.79 -15.25
CA SER A 63 -16.08 -3.85 -14.92
C SER A 63 -15.90 -4.37 -13.50
N PHE A 64 -14.66 -4.47 -13.00
CA PHE A 64 -14.39 -4.87 -11.62
C PHE A 64 -14.86 -3.83 -10.59
N LEU A 65 -14.65 -2.53 -10.86
CA LEU A 65 -15.04 -1.45 -9.94
C LEU A 65 -16.55 -1.20 -9.90
N GLU A 66 -17.27 -1.55 -10.97
CA GLU A 66 -18.73 -1.45 -11.08
C GLU A 66 -19.47 -2.62 -10.41
N LEU A 67 -18.77 -3.69 -10.02
CA LEU A 67 -19.37 -4.80 -9.27
C LEU A 67 -19.82 -4.33 -7.87
N PRO A 68 -20.89 -4.96 -7.33
CA PRO A 68 -21.15 -4.92 -5.90
C PRO A 68 -19.92 -5.34 -5.09
N ILE A 69 -19.78 -4.81 -3.87
CA ILE A 69 -18.58 -4.99 -3.06
C ILE A 69 -18.31 -6.47 -2.77
N GLU A 70 -19.35 -7.21 -2.41
CA GLU A 70 -19.32 -8.63 -2.12
C GLU A 70 -18.88 -9.46 -3.33
N GLN A 71 -19.26 -9.06 -4.55
CA GLN A 71 -18.81 -9.73 -5.78
C GLN A 71 -17.35 -9.41 -6.11
N SER A 72 -16.93 -8.17 -5.90
CA SER A 72 -15.51 -7.77 -6.04
C SER A 72 -14.63 -8.53 -5.06
N LEU A 73 -15.07 -8.66 -3.81
CA LEU A 73 -14.39 -9.43 -2.77
C LEU A 73 -14.34 -10.92 -3.10
N ASN A 74 -15.47 -11.51 -3.54
CA ASN A 74 -15.51 -12.92 -3.95
C ASN A 74 -14.47 -13.21 -5.05
N ARG A 75 -14.33 -12.31 -6.05
CA ARG A 75 -13.29 -12.47 -7.09
C ARG A 75 -11.87 -12.52 -6.51
N LEU A 76 -11.56 -11.67 -5.53
CA LEU A 76 -10.25 -11.66 -4.88
C LEU A 76 -10.04 -12.89 -3.99
N VAL A 77 -11.04 -13.26 -3.20
CA VAL A 77 -11.02 -14.46 -2.35
C VAL A 77 -10.81 -15.72 -3.19
N ARG A 78 -11.52 -15.83 -4.32
CA ARG A 78 -11.40 -16.96 -5.26
C ARG A 78 -10.04 -17.00 -5.95
N ALA A 79 -9.54 -15.84 -6.38
CA ALA A 79 -8.20 -15.74 -6.94
C ALA A 79 -7.16 -16.24 -5.92
N TRP A 80 -7.22 -15.78 -4.66
CA TRP A 80 -6.29 -16.24 -3.63
C TRP A 80 -6.43 -17.74 -3.36
N ALA A 81 -7.67 -18.24 -3.18
CA ALA A 81 -7.91 -19.65 -2.91
C ALA A 81 -7.33 -20.56 -4.03
N GLY A 82 -7.42 -20.13 -5.29
CA GLY A 82 -6.95 -20.86 -6.47
C GLY A 82 -5.54 -20.50 -6.97
N SER A 83 -4.85 -19.54 -6.34
CA SER A 83 -3.59 -19.01 -6.87
C SER A 83 -2.46 -20.04 -6.82
N VAL A 84 -1.78 -20.23 -7.94
CA VAL A 84 -0.51 -20.97 -8.02
C VAL A 84 0.70 -20.03 -8.06
N SER A 85 0.47 -18.75 -8.34
CA SER A 85 1.53 -17.73 -8.43
C SER A 85 1.91 -17.18 -7.06
N TRP A 86 0.95 -17.11 -6.13
CA TRP A 86 1.16 -16.71 -4.75
C TRP A 86 1.52 -17.91 -3.88
N ASN A 87 2.67 -17.84 -3.20
CA ASN A 87 3.07 -18.83 -2.22
C ASN A 87 3.08 -18.22 -0.80
N ASP A 88 2.10 -18.58 0.02
CA ASP A 88 1.95 -18.05 1.38
C ASP A 88 3.18 -18.32 2.27
N LEU A 89 3.85 -19.46 2.09
CA LEU A 89 5.09 -19.79 2.83
C LEU A 89 6.23 -18.82 2.47
N ALA A 90 6.26 -18.33 1.23
CA ALA A 90 7.26 -17.37 0.79
C ALA A 90 7.14 -15.99 1.44
N HIS A 91 5.95 -15.68 1.96
CA HIS A 91 5.65 -14.43 2.63
C HIS A 91 5.54 -14.59 4.15
N THR A 92 5.74 -15.81 4.66
CA THR A 92 5.84 -16.08 6.09
C THR A 92 7.18 -15.52 6.60
N ALA A 93 7.11 -14.67 7.63
CA ALA A 93 8.28 -13.98 8.14
C ALA A 93 9.35 -14.96 8.65
N LEU A 94 10.61 -14.52 8.63
CA LEU A 94 11.78 -15.22 9.18
C LEU A 94 12.18 -16.51 8.47
N LEU A 95 11.51 -16.93 7.40
CA LEU A 95 11.88 -18.11 6.62
C LEU A 95 12.67 -17.72 5.36
N THR A 96 13.72 -18.50 5.08
CA THR A 96 14.42 -18.47 3.79
C THR A 96 14.76 -19.88 3.34
N HIS A 97 15.02 -20.06 2.05
CA HIS A 97 15.37 -21.34 1.45
C HIS A 97 16.57 -21.19 0.51
N ALA A 98 17.37 -22.25 0.38
CA ALA A 98 18.54 -22.26 -0.51
C ALA A 98 18.21 -22.69 -1.95
N GLY A 99 17.03 -23.27 -2.18
CA GLY A 99 16.59 -23.80 -3.47
C GLY A 99 16.15 -22.72 -4.48
N LYS A 100 15.88 -23.14 -5.73
CA LYS A 100 15.30 -22.25 -6.76
C LYS A 100 13.80 -21.98 -6.54
N HIS A 101 13.12 -22.92 -5.88
CA HIS A 101 11.70 -22.86 -5.58
C HIS A 101 11.49 -23.19 -4.12
N TRP A 102 10.39 -22.70 -3.56
CA TRP A 102 9.91 -23.12 -2.26
C TRP A 102 9.53 -24.61 -2.29
N PRO A 103 9.72 -25.34 -1.19
CA PRO A 103 9.55 -26.80 -1.18
C PRO A 103 8.09 -27.24 -1.10
N ASN A 104 7.17 -26.35 -0.73
CA ASN A 104 5.74 -26.65 -0.64
C ASN A 104 5.03 -26.47 -1.99
N ASP A 105 3.95 -27.22 -2.19
CA ASP A 105 2.91 -26.85 -3.15
C ASP A 105 2.00 -25.79 -2.50
N PRO A 106 2.02 -24.52 -2.96
CA PRO A 106 1.25 -23.46 -2.32
C PRO A 106 -0.26 -23.65 -2.44
N LEU A 107 -0.74 -24.20 -3.56
CA LEU A 107 -2.17 -24.41 -3.77
C LEU A 107 -2.66 -25.55 -2.88
N ALA A 108 -1.98 -26.70 -2.92
CA ALA A 108 -2.38 -27.85 -2.10
C ALA A 108 -2.34 -27.51 -0.60
N THR A 109 -1.28 -26.82 -0.15
CA THR A 109 -1.16 -26.33 1.23
C THR A 109 -2.36 -25.47 1.62
N ARG A 110 -2.73 -24.50 0.78
CA ARG A 110 -3.84 -23.59 1.04
C ARG A 110 -5.17 -24.31 1.08
N GLN A 111 -5.42 -25.24 0.15
CA GLN A 111 -6.66 -26.04 0.14
C GLN A 111 -6.80 -26.88 1.41
N ASN A 112 -5.72 -27.52 1.87
CA ASN A 112 -5.73 -28.26 3.14
C ASN A 112 -6.07 -27.35 4.34
N VAL A 113 -5.55 -26.12 4.40
CA VAL A 113 -5.90 -25.17 5.45
C VAL A 113 -7.36 -24.74 5.35
N ILE A 114 -7.86 -24.45 4.14
CA ILE A 114 -9.26 -24.09 3.91
C ILE A 114 -10.19 -25.23 4.37
N GLU A 115 -9.86 -26.49 4.06
CA GLU A 115 -10.62 -27.66 4.52
C GLU A 115 -10.67 -27.76 6.04
N ILE A 116 -9.53 -27.58 6.73
CA ILE A 116 -9.48 -27.56 8.19
C ILE A 116 -10.36 -26.42 8.75
N MET A 117 -10.30 -25.23 8.14
CA MET A 117 -11.09 -24.08 8.58
C MET A 117 -12.60 -24.26 8.34
N ALA A 118 -13.00 -25.09 7.37
CA ALA A 118 -14.40 -25.39 7.11
C ALA A 118 -15.08 -26.15 8.27
N GLU A 119 -14.29 -26.78 9.16
CA GLU A 119 -14.79 -27.44 10.37
C GLU A 119 -15.14 -26.45 11.49
N LEU A 120 -14.70 -25.19 11.38
CA LEU A 120 -14.94 -24.16 12.38
C LEU A 120 -16.34 -23.53 12.23
N ARG A 121 -16.91 -23.06 13.34
CA ARG A 121 -18.21 -22.37 13.34
C ARG A 121 -18.03 -20.89 13.02
N SER A 122 -18.75 -20.40 12.02
CA SER A 122 -18.81 -18.96 11.71
C SER A 122 -19.31 -18.15 12.91
N GLY A 123 -18.80 -16.94 13.10
CA GLY A 123 -19.17 -16.05 14.20
C GLY A 123 -18.59 -16.42 15.58
N THR A 124 -17.88 -17.55 15.71
CA THR A 124 -17.23 -17.97 16.97
C THR A 124 -15.78 -17.48 17.03
N TRP A 125 -15.37 -16.95 18.18
CA TRP A 125 -13.97 -16.56 18.42
C TRP A 125 -13.14 -17.77 18.85
N TYR A 126 -11.98 -17.93 18.21
CA TYR A 126 -10.99 -18.97 18.50
C TYR A 126 -9.65 -18.34 18.81
N GLU A 127 -8.93 -18.86 19.80
CA GLU A 127 -7.54 -18.49 20.03
C GLU A 127 -6.64 -19.07 18.93
N ILE A 128 -5.74 -18.23 18.41
CA ILE A 128 -4.84 -18.59 17.32
C ILE A 128 -3.94 -19.76 17.72
N ASP A 129 -3.31 -19.70 18.89
CA ASP A 129 -2.37 -20.74 19.33
C ASP A 129 -3.06 -22.06 19.68
N THR A 130 -4.31 -22.00 20.15
CA THR A 130 -5.15 -23.19 20.34
C THR A 130 -5.51 -23.84 19.00
N PHE A 131 -5.85 -23.05 17.98
CA PHE A 131 -6.07 -23.56 16.63
C PHE A 131 -4.79 -24.17 16.03
N VAL A 132 -3.65 -23.50 16.17
CA VAL A 132 -2.36 -24.02 15.69
C VAL A 132 -2.02 -25.36 16.36
N SER A 133 -2.23 -25.48 17.67
CA SER A 133 -2.02 -26.73 18.42
C SER A 133 -2.97 -27.83 17.97
N PHE A 134 -4.24 -27.50 17.70
CA PHE A 134 -5.20 -28.45 17.12
C PHE A 134 -4.73 -28.99 15.77
N VAL A 135 -4.22 -28.14 14.88
CA VAL A 135 -3.69 -28.56 13.57
C VAL A 135 -2.44 -29.41 13.74
N HIS A 136 -1.52 -29.03 14.63
CA HIS A 136 -0.34 -29.83 14.97
C HIS A 136 -0.72 -31.27 15.37
N ASP A 137 -1.73 -31.43 16.23
CA ASP A 137 -2.08 -32.74 16.77
C ASP A 137 -2.91 -33.61 15.82
N ARG A 138 -3.69 -32.99 14.91
CA ARG A 138 -4.68 -33.69 14.07
C ARG A 138 -4.29 -33.79 12.60
N ARG A 139 -3.57 -32.79 12.09
CA ARG A 139 -3.19 -32.64 10.67
C ARG A 139 -1.77 -32.06 10.55
N PRO A 140 -0.75 -32.62 11.22
CA PRO A 140 0.61 -32.05 11.23
C PRO A 140 1.24 -31.96 9.84
N ASP A 141 0.84 -32.82 8.92
CA ASP A 141 1.39 -32.97 7.57
C ASP A 141 0.63 -32.17 6.51
N PHE A 142 -0.22 -31.19 6.89
CA PHE A 142 -1.05 -30.42 5.95
C PHE A 142 -0.27 -29.71 4.83
N GLN A 143 1.02 -29.43 5.01
CA GLN A 143 1.89 -28.88 3.95
C GLN A 143 2.77 -29.92 3.25
N ARG A 144 2.88 -31.11 3.82
CA ARG A 144 3.89 -32.12 3.49
C ARG A 144 3.20 -33.43 3.13
N PRO A 145 2.83 -33.63 1.86
CA PRO A 145 2.29 -34.91 1.42
C PRO A 145 3.18 -36.07 1.87
N GLY A 146 2.64 -36.99 2.68
CA GLY A 146 3.37 -38.15 3.21
C GLY A 146 4.16 -37.92 4.51
N GLY A 147 4.15 -36.70 5.08
CA GLY A 147 4.67 -36.43 6.42
C GLY A 147 6.20 -36.45 6.56
N ASP A 148 6.96 -36.19 5.49
CA ASP A 148 8.42 -36.11 5.55
C ASP A 148 8.90 -34.71 6.01
N PHE A 149 9.19 -34.59 7.31
CA PHE A 149 9.65 -33.35 7.93
C PHE A 149 11.15 -33.07 7.75
N ASP A 150 11.94 -34.02 7.26
CA ASP A 150 13.39 -33.90 7.12
C ASP A 150 13.82 -33.44 5.72
N SER A 151 12.90 -33.49 4.74
CA SER A 151 13.17 -33.18 3.33
C SER A 151 13.34 -31.69 2.98
N TRP A 152 12.88 -30.77 3.83
CA TRP A 152 12.88 -29.34 3.53
C TRP A 152 14.12 -28.64 4.10
N TYR A 153 14.87 -27.96 3.23
CA TYR A 153 16.07 -27.19 3.60
C TYR A 153 15.74 -25.70 3.82
N LEU A 154 14.93 -25.42 4.84
CA LEU A 154 14.60 -24.06 5.28
C LEU A 154 15.58 -23.56 6.34
N ARG A 155 15.71 -22.24 6.44
CA ARG A 155 16.53 -21.58 7.46
C ARG A 155 15.80 -20.40 8.08
N ASP A 156 16.14 -20.12 9.33
CA ASP A 156 15.79 -18.86 9.99
C ASP A 156 16.64 -17.72 9.41
N VAL A 157 16.00 -16.62 9.00
CA VAL A 157 16.67 -15.46 8.38
C VAL A 157 17.58 -14.71 9.35
N THR A 158 17.26 -14.73 10.65
CA THR A 158 17.97 -14.00 11.70
C THR A 158 19.21 -14.75 12.15
N THR A 159 19.08 -16.05 12.43
CA THR A 159 20.15 -16.87 12.99
C THR A 159 20.92 -17.65 11.91
N GLY A 160 20.32 -17.84 10.75
CA GLY A 160 20.86 -18.68 9.67
C GLY A 160 20.79 -20.19 9.95
N THR A 161 20.16 -20.61 11.06
CA THR A 161 20.06 -22.01 11.46
C THR A 161 19.13 -22.78 10.55
N PHE A 162 19.49 -24.02 10.21
CA PHE A 162 18.59 -24.92 9.50
C PHE A 162 17.42 -25.34 10.39
N LEU A 163 16.22 -25.33 9.81
CA LEU A 163 14.98 -25.74 10.45
C LEU A 163 14.58 -27.11 9.88
N GLN A 164 15.14 -28.19 10.42
CA GLN A 164 14.98 -29.55 9.91
C GLN A 164 14.31 -30.49 10.92
N GLY A 165 13.34 -31.26 10.45
CA GLY A 165 12.63 -32.25 11.25
C GLY A 165 11.47 -31.67 12.06
N PHE A 166 10.70 -32.56 12.67
CA PHE A 166 9.43 -32.21 13.33
C PHE A 166 9.59 -31.26 14.53
N ALA A 167 10.78 -31.17 15.13
CA ALA A 167 11.06 -30.24 16.22
C ALA A 167 10.86 -28.76 15.83
N HIS A 168 11.00 -28.45 14.53
CA HIS A 168 10.81 -27.12 13.96
C HIS A 168 9.41 -26.91 13.37
N TRP A 169 8.45 -27.79 13.68
CA TRP A 169 7.09 -27.69 13.13
C TRP A 169 6.44 -26.33 13.43
N ASN A 170 6.63 -25.81 14.65
CA ASN A 170 6.09 -24.50 15.01
C ASN A 170 6.77 -23.34 14.27
N ASP A 171 8.07 -23.48 13.96
CA ASP A 171 8.86 -22.46 13.28
C ASP A 171 8.49 -22.34 11.79
N ILE A 172 7.96 -23.41 11.20
CA ILE A 172 7.59 -23.46 9.77
C ILE A 172 6.06 -23.52 9.62
N GLU A 173 5.44 -24.63 10.01
CA GLU A 173 4.01 -24.86 9.85
C GLU A 173 3.16 -23.99 10.75
N GLY A 174 3.52 -23.89 12.03
CA GLY A 174 2.87 -22.99 12.96
C GLY A 174 3.01 -21.52 12.55
N ALA A 175 4.17 -21.13 12.00
CA ALA A 175 4.39 -19.78 11.48
C ALA A 175 3.50 -19.49 10.26
N LEU A 176 3.37 -20.44 9.32
CA LEU A 176 2.48 -20.29 8.18
C LEU A 176 1.03 -20.12 8.60
N LEU A 177 0.52 -20.94 9.52
CA LEU A 177 -0.87 -20.82 10.00
C LEU A 177 -1.14 -19.44 10.60
N ARG A 178 -0.21 -18.93 11.40
CA ARG A 178 -0.30 -17.57 11.97
C ARG A 178 -0.25 -16.50 10.88
N PHE A 179 0.61 -16.67 9.88
CA PHE A 179 0.66 -15.77 8.72
C PHE A 179 -0.65 -15.77 7.93
N LEU A 180 -1.21 -16.95 7.63
CA LEU A 180 -2.48 -17.07 6.91
C LEU A 180 -3.62 -16.35 7.64
N ILE A 181 -3.72 -16.57 8.96
CA ILE A 181 -4.76 -15.97 9.81
C ILE A 181 -4.60 -14.45 9.90
N LYS A 182 -3.40 -13.96 10.24
CA LYS A 182 -3.14 -12.52 10.45
C LYS A 182 -2.95 -11.76 9.13
N GLY A 183 -2.74 -12.49 8.05
CA GLY A 183 -2.40 -11.99 6.73
C GLY A 183 -3.55 -12.20 5.74
N PRO A 184 -3.39 -13.02 4.68
CA PRO A 184 -4.34 -13.12 3.57
C PRO A 184 -5.80 -13.29 3.97
N LEU A 185 -6.11 -14.17 4.94
CA LEU A 185 -7.49 -14.41 5.37
C LEU A 185 -8.11 -13.18 6.04
N HIS A 186 -7.35 -12.47 6.86
CA HIS A 186 -7.79 -11.21 7.45
C HIS A 186 -7.86 -10.07 6.41
N TRP A 187 -6.84 -9.92 5.56
CA TRP A 187 -6.78 -8.87 4.54
C TRP A 187 -7.93 -8.93 3.55
N LEU A 188 -8.40 -10.15 3.23
CA LEU A 188 -9.54 -10.39 2.35
C LEU A 188 -10.90 -10.32 3.07
N GLY A 189 -10.92 -10.08 4.39
CA GLY A 189 -12.14 -9.96 5.20
C GLY A 189 -12.80 -11.30 5.54
N VAL A 190 -12.16 -12.44 5.25
CA VAL A 190 -12.63 -13.77 5.65
C VAL A 190 -12.59 -13.91 7.18
N LEU A 191 -11.57 -13.29 7.81
CA LEU A 191 -11.38 -13.30 9.26
C LEU A 191 -11.40 -11.90 9.86
N ASP A 192 -12.08 -11.79 11.00
CA ASP A 192 -11.80 -10.74 11.97
C ASP A 192 -10.70 -11.20 12.92
N LEU A 193 -9.88 -10.26 13.37
CA LEU A 193 -8.82 -10.48 14.35
C LEU A 193 -9.22 -9.83 15.67
N GLY A 194 -8.87 -10.50 16.77
CA GLY A 194 -9.10 -10.05 18.14
C GLY A 194 -7.79 -9.99 18.91
N ALA A 195 -7.62 -8.92 19.69
CA ALA A 195 -6.51 -8.74 20.61
C ALA A 195 -7.08 -8.42 22.00
N ALA A 196 -6.32 -8.76 23.05
CA ALA A 196 -6.71 -8.41 24.42
C ALA A 196 -6.61 -6.90 24.68
N ASP A 197 -5.75 -6.21 23.94
CA ASP A 197 -5.50 -4.77 23.98
C ASP A 197 -5.15 -4.28 22.56
N GLU A 198 -5.42 -3.01 22.24
CA GLU A 198 -5.15 -2.40 20.94
C GLU A 198 -3.65 -2.37 20.59
N GLU A 199 -2.78 -2.31 21.61
CA GLU A 199 -1.33 -2.29 21.42
C GLU A 199 -0.71 -3.69 21.21
N LEU A 200 -1.48 -4.75 21.47
CA LEU A 200 -1.01 -6.13 21.39
C LEU A 200 -1.24 -6.75 20.01
N SER A 201 -0.35 -7.65 19.63
CA SER A 201 -0.57 -8.49 18.45
C SER A 201 -1.84 -9.33 18.62
N PRO A 202 -2.67 -9.47 17.56
CA PRO A 202 -3.86 -10.31 17.63
C PRO A 202 -3.55 -11.74 18.08
N SER A 203 -4.36 -12.24 19.01
CA SER A 203 -4.25 -13.58 19.61
C SER A 203 -5.48 -14.44 19.36
N ALA A 204 -6.57 -13.87 18.85
CA ALA A 204 -7.79 -14.58 18.50
C ALA A 204 -8.27 -14.21 17.08
N PHE A 205 -9.10 -15.06 16.50
CA PHE A 205 -9.74 -14.82 15.21
C PHE A 205 -11.17 -15.34 15.18
N ARG A 206 -11.97 -14.83 14.25
CA ARG A 206 -13.35 -15.26 14.01
C ARG A 206 -13.63 -15.29 12.51
N LEU A 207 -14.24 -16.38 12.04
CA LEU A 207 -14.78 -16.46 10.68
C LEU A 207 -15.96 -15.50 10.52
N THR A 208 -15.85 -14.59 9.54
CA THR A 208 -16.93 -13.67 9.17
C THR A 208 -17.98 -14.39 8.32
N SER A 209 -19.07 -13.69 7.95
CA SER A 209 -20.02 -14.19 6.95
C SER A 209 -19.36 -14.39 5.58
N LEU A 210 -18.32 -13.62 5.25
CA LEU A 210 -17.57 -13.74 3.99
C LEU A 210 -16.79 -15.04 3.87
N ALA A 211 -16.53 -15.74 4.99
CA ALA A 211 -15.86 -17.04 4.96
C ALA A 211 -16.61 -18.10 4.13
N ALA A 212 -17.93 -17.96 3.97
CA ALA A 212 -18.70 -18.81 3.09
C ALA A 212 -18.20 -18.77 1.63
N MET A 213 -17.61 -17.65 1.19
CA MET A 213 -16.98 -17.50 -0.13
C MET A 213 -15.71 -18.33 -0.31
N LEU A 214 -15.15 -18.93 0.76
CA LEU A 214 -14.08 -19.93 0.61
C LEU A 214 -14.67 -21.31 0.33
N PHE A 215 -15.68 -21.69 1.13
CA PHE A 215 -16.21 -23.05 1.16
C PHE A 215 -17.21 -23.36 0.04
N ASN A 216 -17.92 -22.34 -0.47
CA ASN A 216 -18.90 -22.50 -1.55
C ASN A 216 -18.79 -21.35 -2.56
N SER A 217 -18.51 -21.66 -3.83
CA SER A 217 -18.26 -20.65 -4.88
C SER A 217 -19.48 -19.89 -5.32
N ASP A 218 -20.62 -20.53 -5.15
CA ASP A 218 -21.89 -20.01 -5.65
C ASP A 218 -22.60 -19.19 -4.58
N HIS A 219 -22.07 -19.20 -3.35
CA HIS A 219 -22.62 -18.45 -2.22
C HIS A 219 -21.83 -17.17 -1.97
N VAL A 220 -22.39 -16.05 -2.41
CA VAL A 220 -21.93 -14.69 -2.08
C VAL A 220 -22.92 -14.14 -1.05
N PRO A 221 -22.54 -14.00 0.24
CA PRO A 221 -23.42 -13.42 1.23
C PRO A 221 -23.76 -11.98 0.84
N GLU A 222 -25.04 -11.64 0.93
CA GLU A 222 -25.49 -10.25 0.75
C GLU A 222 -24.89 -9.38 1.85
N MET A 223 -24.37 -8.23 1.45
CA MET A 223 -23.87 -7.22 2.37
C MET A 223 -24.76 -6.00 2.30
N GLU A 224 -25.36 -5.61 3.43
CA GLU A 224 -26.02 -4.32 3.53
C GLU A 224 -24.96 -3.22 3.49
N PHE A 225 -24.87 -2.54 2.35
CA PHE A 225 -23.88 -1.49 2.13
C PHE A 225 -24.59 -0.19 1.76
N GLU A 226 -24.81 0.68 2.76
CA GLU A 226 -25.29 2.03 2.49
C GLU A 226 -24.18 2.85 1.85
N ASN A 227 -24.41 3.30 0.63
CA ASN A 227 -23.49 4.17 -0.09
C ASN A 227 -23.46 5.54 0.56
N LEU A 228 -22.37 5.82 1.29
CA LEU A 228 -22.16 7.12 1.89
C LEU A 228 -21.64 8.12 0.84
N PRO A 229 -22.26 9.31 0.72
CA PRO A 229 -21.79 10.35 -0.20
C PRO A 229 -20.44 10.91 0.27
N ILE A 230 -19.66 11.42 -0.68
CA ILE A 230 -18.41 12.10 -0.36
C ILE A 230 -18.68 13.48 0.27
N GLN A 231 -17.74 14.01 1.03
CA GLN A 231 -17.76 15.40 1.46
C GLN A 231 -16.71 16.22 0.72
N VAL A 232 -17.11 17.36 0.17
CA VAL A 232 -16.21 18.28 -0.52
C VAL A 232 -16.19 19.60 0.24
N LEU A 233 -15.01 19.99 0.74
CA LEU A 233 -14.82 21.17 1.56
C LEU A 233 -14.41 22.40 0.72
N PRO A 234 -14.63 23.63 1.23
CA PRO A 234 -14.33 24.86 0.48
C PRO A 234 -12.85 25.09 0.16
N ASP A 235 -11.95 24.43 0.86
CA ASP A 235 -10.49 24.47 0.67
C ASP A 235 -10.00 23.46 -0.40
N GLY A 236 -10.91 22.65 -0.96
CA GLY A 236 -10.58 21.61 -1.93
C GLY A 236 -10.25 20.25 -1.30
N SER A 237 -10.33 20.12 0.02
CA SER A 237 -10.25 18.82 0.69
C SER A 237 -11.49 17.98 0.35
N ILE A 238 -11.29 16.69 0.10
CA ILE A 238 -12.34 15.74 -0.24
C ILE A 238 -12.20 14.55 0.70
N ASP A 239 -13.24 14.32 1.51
CA ASP A 239 -13.40 13.13 2.32
C ASP A 239 -14.25 12.10 1.55
N VAL A 240 -13.69 10.91 1.34
CA VAL A 240 -14.38 9.79 0.69
C VAL A 240 -14.55 8.67 1.70
N PRO A 241 -15.75 8.48 2.26
CA PRO A 241 -16.02 7.38 3.18
C PRO A 241 -15.57 6.03 2.63
N ARG A 242 -15.14 5.11 3.51
CA ARG A 242 -14.77 3.73 3.11
C ARG A 242 -15.89 3.02 2.35
N ARG A 243 -17.14 3.36 2.71
CA ARG A 243 -18.36 2.79 2.14
C ARG A 243 -18.82 3.44 0.83
N SER A 244 -18.14 4.48 0.35
CA SER A 244 -18.45 5.05 -0.97
C SER A 244 -18.14 4.05 -2.09
N PRO A 245 -18.86 4.11 -3.23
CA PRO A 245 -18.66 3.23 -4.36
C PRO A 245 -17.19 3.18 -4.83
N PHE A 246 -16.75 1.98 -5.23
CA PHE A 246 -15.37 1.76 -5.65
C PHE A 246 -15.00 2.61 -6.88
N THR A 247 -15.93 2.76 -7.82
CA THR A 247 -15.80 3.64 -8.99
C THR A 247 -15.55 5.09 -8.60
N THR A 248 -16.36 5.64 -7.68
CA THR A 248 -16.21 7.03 -7.19
C THR A 248 -14.85 7.24 -6.56
N ARG A 249 -14.46 6.36 -5.62
CA ARG A 249 -13.16 6.44 -4.96
C ARG A 249 -12.01 6.32 -5.96
N TYR A 250 -12.09 5.39 -6.91
CA TYR A 250 -11.09 5.23 -7.96
C TYR A 250 -10.98 6.50 -8.82
N GLN A 251 -12.10 7.03 -9.31
CA GLN A 251 -12.11 8.22 -10.17
C GLN A 251 -11.50 9.44 -9.47
N ILE A 252 -11.89 9.73 -8.23
CA ILE A 252 -11.32 10.83 -7.43
C ILE A 252 -9.83 10.59 -7.20
N SER A 253 -9.47 9.37 -6.79
CA SER A 253 -8.08 8.99 -6.54
C SER A 253 -7.21 8.99 -7.79
N ARG A 254 -7.73 9.14 -9.02
CA ARG A 254 -6.92 9.23 -10.24
C ARG A 254 -6.32 10.60 -10.49
N PHE A 255 -6.90 11.67 -9.96
CA PHE A 255 -6.38 13.01 -10.16
C PHE A 255 -5.99 13.72 -8.86
N CYS A 256 -6.68 13.55 -7.73
CA CYS A 256 -6.38 14.30 -6.50
C CYS A 256 -5.02 14.00 -5.85
N ALA A 257 -4.45 14.97 -5.13
CA ALA A 257 -3.38 14.64 -4.19
C ALA A 257 -3.93 13.72 -3.09
N TRP A 258 -3.11 12.78 -2.62
CA TRP A 258 -3.51 11.82 -1.58
C TRP A 258 -2.97 12.30 -0.24
N LEU A 259 -3.81 12.21 0.79
CA LEU A 259 -3.44 12.42 2.18
C LEU A 259 -3.50 11.07 2.90
N PRO A 260 -2.78 10.90 4.03
CA PRO A 260 -2.95 9.71 4.86
C PRO A 260 -4.44 9.47 5.16
N PRO A 261 -4.94 8.23 5.06
CA PRO A 261 -6.34 7.95 5.32
C PRO A 261 -6.66 8.19 6.79
N GLU A 262 -7.85 8.72 7.06
CA GLU A 262 -8.39 8.82 8.43
C GLU A 262 -9.02 7.47 8.82
N GLU A 263 -9.59 7.36 10.02
CA GLU A 263 -10.09 6.08 10.55
C GLU A 263 -11.13 5.43 9.62
N ASP A 264 -12.09 6.21 9.10
CA ASP A 264 -13.20 5.68 8.28
C ASP A 264 -13.38 6.34 6.90
N SER A 265 -12.42 7.15 6.47
CA SER A 265 -12.43 7.78 5.14
C SER A 265 -11.08 7.76 4.44
N TYR A 266 -11.10 8.04 3.14
CA TYR A 266 -9.92 8.36 2.35
C TYR A 266 -9.89 9.86 2.14
N ALA A 267 -8.77 10.49 2.50
CA ALA A 267 -8.60 11.93 2.39
C ALA A 267 -7.85 12.29 1.10
N PHE A 268 -8.41 13.22 0.35
CA PHE A 268 -7.86 13.71 -0.91
C PHE A 268 -7.84 15.24 -0.93
N LEU A 269 -6.96 15.82 -1.75
CA LEU A 269 -6.87 17.27 -1.92
C LEU A 269 -6.86 17.65 -3.40
N LEU A 270 -7.76 18.57 -3.77
CA LEU A 270 -7.68 19.30 -5.02
C LEU A 270 -6.60 20.38 -4.92
N SER A 271 -5.63 20.29 -5.81
CA SER A 271 -4.52 21.21 -5.99
C SER A 271 -4.33 21.56 -7.48
N PRO A 272 -3.60 22.63 -7.81
CA PRO A 272 -3.25 22.92 -9.20
C PRO A 272 -2.56 21.74 -9.91
N SER A 273 -1.70 21.00 -9.21
CA SER A 273 -1.01 19.82 -9.76
C SER A 273 -1.98 18.66 -10.04
N SER A 274 -2.98 18.42 -9.18
CA SER A 274 -4.00 17.40 -9.43
C SER A 274 -4.92 17.77 -10.59
N LEU A 275 -5.23 19.06 -10.74
CA LEU A 275 -6.06 19.53 -11.84
C LEU A 275 -5.30 19.42 -13.18
N GLN A 276 -3.99 19.70 -13.19
CA GLN A 276 -3.15 19.44 -14.35
C GLN A 276 -3.13 17.94 -14.69
N LEU A 277 -2.93 17.09 -13.68
CA LEU A 277 -2.97 15.64 -13.84
C LEU A 277 -4.32 15.12 -14.37
N ALA A 278 -5.43 15.80 -14.04
CA ALA A 278 -6.75 15.50 -14.61
C ALA A 278 -6.82 15.87 -16.10
N GLN A 279 -6.35 17.07 -16.47
CA GLN A 279 -6.30 17.51 -17.87
C GLN A 279 -5.44 16.61 -18.74
N ASP A 280 -4.26 16.20 -18.26
CA ASP A 280 -3.36 15.28 -18.96
C ASP A 280 -4.02 13.91 -19.20
N GLN A 281 -5.04 13.56 -18.40
CA GLN A 281 -5.87 12.36 -18.56
C GLN A 281 -7.17 12.60 -19.35
N GLY A 282 -7.33 13.77 -19.98
CA GLY A 282 -8.52 14.13 -20.76
C GLY A 282 -9.74 14.52 -19.94
N LEU A 283 -9.58 14.79 -18.63
CA LEU A 283 -10.67 15.23 -17.76
C LEU A 283 -10.75 16.76 -17.73
N SER A 284 -11.83 17.32 -18.25
CA SER A 284 -12.12 18.75 -18.19
C SER A 284 -12.55 19.16 -16.77
N LEU A 285 -12.48 20.46 -16.46
CA LEU A 285 -13.02 21.01 -15.22
C LEU A 285 -14.51 20.71 -15.05
N GLN A 286 -15.27 20.65 -16.14
CA GLN A 286 -16.67 20.29 -16.11
C GLN A 286 -16.86 18.81 -15.72
N HIS A 287 -16.02 17.90 -16.22
CA HIS A 287 -16.05 16.50 -15.80
C HIS A 287 -15.74 16.35 -14.30
N ILE A 288 -14.75 17.07 -13.78
CA ILE A 288 -14.40 17.07 -12.35
C ILE A 288 -15.57 17.58 -11.52
N ARG A 289 -16.18 18.71 -11.93
CA ARG A 289 -17.34 19.26 -11.23
C ARG A 289 -18.50 18.27 -11.19
N THR A 290 -18.91 17.74 -12.34
CA THR A 290 -20.02 16.79 -12.43
C THR A 290 -19.78 15.57 -11.54
N LEU A 291 -18.57 14.98 -11.61
CA LEU A 291 -18.20 13.84 -10.76
C LEU A 291 -18.36 14.14 -9.27
N LEU A 292 -17.87 15.29 -8.80
CA LEU A 292 -17.91 15.64 -7.39
C LEU A 292 -19.32 16.02 -6.91
N GLU A 293 -20.12 16.69 -7.74
CA GLU A 293 -21.52 17.01 -7.42
C GLU A 293 -22.39 15.75 -7.36
N GLU A 294 -22.23 14.83 -8.32
CA GLU A 294 -22.91 13.53 -8.33
C GLU A 294 -22.52 12.68 -7.12
N ALA A 295 -21.23 12.59 -6.82
CA ALA A 295 -20.71 11.78 -5.72
C ALA A 295 -21.07 12.33 -4.32
N SER A 296 -21.25 13.64 -4.19
CA SER A 296 -21.62 14.28 -2.91
C SER A 296 -23.13 14.48 -2.75
N GLY A 297 -23.89 14.37 -3.84
CA GLY A 297 -25.32 14.70 -3.88
C GLY A 297 -25.62 16.18 -3.65
N LYS A 298 -24.62 17.07 -3.77
CA LYS A 298 -24.72 18.50 -3.46
C LYS A 298 -23.94 19.32 -4.48
N SER A 299 -24.31 20.58 -4.67
CA SER A 299 -23.51 21.53 -5.44
C SER A 299 -22.18 21.82 -4.73
N LEU A 300 -21.12 22.07 -5.49
CA LEU A 300 -19.82 22.42 -4.91
C LEU A 300 -19.85 23.76 -4.17
N PRO A 301 -19.05 23.93 -3.10
CA PRO A 301 -18.91 25.19 -2.40
C PRO A 301 -18.54 26.34 -3.37
N PRO A 302 -19.17 27.53 -3.28
CA PRO A 302 -18.91 28.64 -4.21
C PRO A 302 -17.43 29.04 -4.29
N ARG A 303 -16.72 29.03 -3.14
CA ARG A 303 -15.28 29.33 -3.09
C ARG A 303 -14.45 28.35 -3.91
N LEU A 304 -14.79 27.06 -3.85
CA LEU A 304 -14.12 26.03 -4.64
C LEU A 304 -14.41 26.21 -6.13
N LEU A 305 -15.65 26.54 -6.52
CA LEU A 305 -15.98 26.85 -7.91
C LEU A 305 -15.17 28.03 -8.44
N THR A 306 -15.04 29.11 -7.67
CA THR A 306 -14.20 30.25 -8.03
C THR A 306 -12.73 29.84 -8.19
N ALA A 307 -12.20 28.99 -7.29
CA ALA A 307 -10.84 28.49 -7.37
C ALA A 307 -10.60 27.63 -8.63
N LEU A 308 -11.54 26.74 -8.96
CA LEU A 308 -11.47 25.91 -10.17
C LEU A 308 -11.51 26.78 -11.44
N GLN A 309 -12.36 27.79 -11.49
CA GLN A 309 -12.42 28.75 -12.61
C GLN A 309 -11.14 29.57 -12.73
N ARG A 310 -10.58 30.02 -11.61
CA ARG A 310 -9.32 30.76 -11.57
C ARG A 310 -8.17 29.91 -12.11
N TRP A 311 -8.05 28.66 -11.65
CA TRP A 311 -7.08 27.72 -12.17
C TRP A 311 -7.29 27.43 -13.66
N GLY A 312 -8.54 27.31 -14.13
CA GLY A 312 -8.82 27.13 -15.56
C GLY A 312 -8.35 28.28 -16.45
N ARG A 313 -8.22 29.50 -15.90
CA ARG A 313 -7.75 30.69 -16.63
C ARG A 313 -6.24 30.92 -16.50
N HIS A 314 -5.68 30.67 -15.32
CA HIS A 314 -4.31 31.06 -14.97
C HIS A 314 -3.36 29.87 -14.77
N GLY A 315 -3.87 28.64 -14.75
CA GLY A 315 -3.10 27.45 -14.41
C GLY A 315 -2.60 27.50 -12.97
N ARG A 316 -1.39 26.95 -12.75
CA ARG A 316 -0.74 26.95 -11.44
C ARG A 316 -0.06 28.29 -11.16
N GLU A 317 -0.63 29.07 -10.24
CA GLU A 317 -0.09 30.37 -9.82
C GLU A 317 0.87 30.30 -8.62
N ALA A 318 0.74 29.29 -7.75
CA ALA A 318 1.57 29.13 -6.55
C ALA A 318 1.85 27.65 -6.23
N PHE A 319 2.97 27.38 -5.57
CA PHE A 319 3.35 26.05 -5.08
C PHE A 319 4.30 26.14 -3.88
N LEU A 320 4.37 25.07 -3.09
CA LEU A 320 5.31 24.91 -1.98
C LEU A 320 6.36 23.86 -2.38
N GLU A 321 7.60 24.04 -1.93
CA GLU A 321 8.72 23.13 -2.21
C GLU A 321 9.58 22.94 -0.95
N ARG A 322 9.89 21.69 -0.60
CA ARG A 322 10.81 21.37 0.50
C ARG A 322 12.24 21.48 0.01
N SER A 323 13.02 22.39 0.59
CA SER A 323 14.43 22.58 0.26
C SER A 323 15.24 22.92 1.52
N ILE A 324 16.55 22.72 1.46
CA ILE A 324 17.48 23.22 2.48
C ILE A 324 18.03 24.55 1.98
N VAL A 325 18.19 25.49 2.90
CA VAL A 325 18.78 26.80 2.62
C VAL A 325 20.15 26.87 3.26
N LEU A 326 21.19 27.03 2.45
CA LEU A 326 22.53 27.37 2.90
C LEU A 326 22.63 28.89 3.07
N ARG A 327 22.98 29.32 4.28
CA ARG A 327 23.36 30.71 4.58
C ARG A 327 24.85 30.77 4.82
N VAL A 328 25.52 31.74 4.21
CA VAL A 328 26.94 32.02 4.44
C VAL A 328 27.12 33.41 5.06
N ALA A 329 28.22 33.60 5.79
CA ALA A 329 28.52 34.89 6.41
C ALA A 329 28.79 36.00 5.38
N GLU A 330 29.44 35.66 4.27
CA GLU A 330 29.94 36.61 3.26
C GLU A 330 29.54 36.18 1.84
N ALA A 331 29.26 37.14 0.96
CA ALA A 331 28.82 36.85 -0.41
C ALA A 331 29.93 36.16 -1.22
N GLU A 332 31.19 36.56 -1.00
CA GLU A 332 32.37 36.00 -1.65
C GLU A 332 32.54 34.50 -1.36
N LEU A 333 32.15 34.05 -0.15
CA LEU A 333 32.18 32.63 0.19
C LEU A 333 31.17 31.84 -0.66
N LEU A 334 29.96 32.38 -0.87
CA LEU A 334 28.99 31.74 -1.74
C LEU A 334 29.48 31.72 -3.19
N ASP A 335 30.08 32.82 -3.67
CA ASP A 335 30.64 32.88 -5.02
C ASP A 335 31.76 31.84 -5.21
N ARG A 336 32.63 31.65 -4.20
CA ARG A 336 33.63 30.58 -4.19
C ARG A 336 32.99 29.20 -4.28
N LEU A 337 31.95 28.92 -3.48
CA LEU A 337 31.24 27.65 -3.51
C LEU A 337 30.52 27.39 -4.85
N LEU A 338 29.98 28.43 -5.49
CA LEU A 338 29.32 28.34 -6.80
C LEU A 338 30.34 28.22 -7.95
N SER A 339 31.54 28.78 -7.80
CA SER A 339 32.61 28.66 -8.80
C SER A 339 33.24 27.27 -8.85
N HIS A 340 33.21 26.54 -7.72
CA HIS A 340 33.89 25.26 -7.61
C HIS A 340 32.98 24.10 -8.02
N ARG A 341 33.33 23.38 -9.10
CA ARG A 341 32.50 22.30 -9.68
C ARG A 341 32.04 21.24 -8.67
N ALA A 342 32.89 20.93 -7.68
CA ALA A 342 32.60 19.91 -6.67
C ALA A 342 31.43 20.29 -5.74
N THR A 343 31.24 21.58 -5.45
CA THR A 343 30.20 22.12 -4.56
C THR A 343 29.03 22.71 -5.34
N ALA A 344 29.29 23.39 -6.46
CA ALA A 344 28.29 24.07 -7.28
C ALA A 344 27.14 23.14 -7.73
N ARG A 345 27.45 21.88 -8.05
CA ARG A 345 26.45 20.87 -8.46
C ARG A 345 25.38 20.56 -7.40
N TYR A 346 25.64 20.88 -6.13
CA TYR A 346 24.70 20.68 -5.03
C TYR A 346 23.90 21.95 -4.70
N LEU A 347 24.33 23.11 -5.19
CA LEU A 347 23.67 24.40 -5.01
C LEU A 347 22.77 24.66 -6.22
N ILE A 348 21.47 24.44 -6.04
CA ILE A 348 20.47 24.44 -7.12
C ILE A 348 20.16 25.84 -7.60
N GLU A 349 20.07 26.78 -6.66
CA GLU A 349 19.66 28.15 -6.96
C GLU A 349 20.26 29.13 -5.96
N ARG A 350 20.68 30.29 -6.44
CA ARG A 350 21.07 31.41 -5.59
C ARG A 350 19.83 32.26 -5.29
N LEU A 351 19.39 32.27 -4.04
CA LEU A 351 18.23 33.05 -3.57
C LEU A 351 18.60 34.49 -3.19
N GLY A 352 19.90 34.78 -3.05
CA GLY A 352 20.42 36.11 -2.76
C GLY A 352 21.95 36.10 -2.68
N PRO A 353 22.59 37.24 -2.33
CA PRO A 353 24.05 37.33 -2.33
C PRO A 353 24.73 36.36 -1.35
N LYS A 354 24.05 36.00 -0.25
CA LYS A 354 24.57 35.13 0.83
C LYS A 354 23.75 33.85 1.05
N VAL A 355 22.81 33.56 0.16
CA VAL A 355 21.82 32.50 0.38
C VAL A 355 21.68 31.65 -0.88
N ALA A 356 21.80 30.33 -0.71
CA ALA A 356 21.58 29.36 -1.77
C ALA A 356 20.68 28.23 -1.32
N ARG A 357 20.00 27.63 -2.28
CA ARG A 357 19.09 26.50 -2.09
C ARG A 357 19.77 25.20 -2.52
N LEU A 358 19.54 24.12 -1.79
CA LEU A 358 19.94 22.76 -2.14
C LEU A 358 18.82 21.74 -1.84
N ARG A 359 18.89 20.56 -2.46
CA ARG A 359 17.97 19.45 -2.13
C ARG A 359 18.35 18.83 -0.79
N PRO A 360 17.39 18.27 -0.04
CA PRO A 360 17.67 17.53 1.19
C PRO A 360 18.73 16.44 1.04
N GLY A 361 18.71 15.68 -0.06
CA GLY A 361 19.68 14.62 -0.33
C GLY A 361 21.10 15.10 -0.64
N ASP A 362 21.27 16.36 -1.01
CA ASP A 362 22.56 16.94 -1.41
C ASP A 362 23.35 17.53 -0.24
N MET A 363 22.75 17.58 0.97
CA MET A 363 23.40 18.14 2.17
C MET A 363 24.69 17.42 2.51
N ARG A 364 24.64 16.10 2.77
CA ARG A 364 25.84 15.32 3.16
C ARG A 364 26.95 15.38 2.10
N PRO A 365 26.64 15.20 0.79
CA PRO A 365 27.64 15.41 -0.26
C PRO A 365 28.25 16.81 -0.28
N LEU A 366 27.45 17.87 -0.07
CA LEU A 366 27.93 19.24 -0.01
C LEU A 366 28.88 19.45 1.17
N LEU A 367 28.52 18.99 2.38
CA LEU A 367 29.37 19.10 3.58
C LEU A 367 30.74 18.44 3.33
N ALA A 368 30.75 17.25 2.75
CA ALA A 368 31.97 16.52 2.42
C ALA A 368 32.78 17.19 1.30
N ALA A 369 32.13 17.86 0.34
CA ALA A 369 32.81 18.61 -0.70
C ALA A 369 33.43 19.89 -0.16
N ALA A 370 32.71 20.64 0.67
CA ALA A 370 33.17 21.88 1.28
C ALA A 370 34.38 21.67 2.20
N SER A 371 34.38 20.59 2.99
CA SER A 371 35.49 20.28 3.92
C SER A 371 36.82 20.03 3.22
N ARG A 372 36.80 19.47 2.01
CA ARG A 372 38.01 19.29 1.16
C ARG A 372 38.68 20.61 0.76
N PHE A 373 37.95 21.72 0.84
CA PHE A 373 38.47 23.07 0.56
C PHE A 373 38.64 23.90 1.83
N GLY A 374 38.60 23.25 3.01
CA GLY A 374 38.81 23.90 4.30
C GLY A 374 37.59 24.64 4.85
N LEU A 375 36.39 24.43 4.29
CA LEU A 375 35.15 25.01 4.81
C LEU A 375 34.34 23.95 5.56
N LEU A 376 34.11 24.16 6.84
CA LEU A 376 33.13 23.41 7.63
C LEU A 376 31.80 24.17 7.61
N ILE A 377 30.73 23.44 7.36
CA ILE A 377 29.36 23.98 7.31
C ILE A 377 28.56 23.20 8.35
N ASP A 378 27.79 23.92 9.17
CA ASP A 378 26.93 23.28 10.15
C ASP A 378 25.81 22.49 9.44
N PRO A 379 25.55 21.23 9.86
CA PRO A 379 24.41 20.47 9.36
C PRO A 379 23.10 21.09 9.86
N LEU A 380 21.97 20.64 9.31
CA LEU A 380 20.68 20.94 9.90
C LEU A 380 20.64 20.43 11.36
N PRO A 381 20.11 21.21 12.31
CA PRO A 381 19.90 20.74 13.68
C PRO A 381 18.98 19.52 13.69
N SER A 382 19.18 18.62 14.65
CA SER A 382 18.24 17.51 14.88
C SER A 382 16.86 18.03 15.31
N GLU A 383 15.79 17.34 14.93
CA GLU A 383 14.43 17.69 15.36
C GLU A 383 14.39 17.79 16.90
N GLY A 384 14.23 19.02 17.42
CA GLY A 384 14.25 19.33 18.85
C GLY A 384 15.32 20.33 19.30
N GLU A 385 16.38 20.54 18.51
CA GLU A 385 17.37 21.59 18.75
C GLU A 385 16.98 22.87 17.98
N THR A 386 16.55 23.91 18.70
CA THR A 386 16.40 25.24 18.12
C THR A 386 17.78 25.80 17.75
N THR A 387 17.96 26.22 16.49
CA THR A 387 19.09 27.05 16.07
C THR A 387 19.15 28.34 16.91
N PRO A 388 20.34 28.82 17.30
CA PRO A 388 20.52 30.11 17.95
C PRO A 388 20.17 31.32 17.06
#